data_AF-A0AAD8PZ18-F1
#
_entry.id   AF-A0AAD8PZ18-F1
#
_cell.length_a   1.000
_cell.length_b   1.000
_cell.length_c   1.000
_cell.angle_alpha   90.00
_cell.angle_beta   90.00
_cell.angle_gamma   90.00
#
_symmetry.space_group_name_H-M   'P 1'
#
loop_
_entity.id
_entity.type
_entity.pdbx_description
1 polymer ?
#
loop_
_entity_poly.entity_id
_entity_poly.type
_entity_poly.pdbx_seq_one_letter_code
_entity_poly.pdbx_strand_id
1 'polypeptide(L)'
;MSWTILVPPGGSKEKQLLSSALEKACSRKVLMFCSSSDQISETKHYPSGFRRSRFFLIGAAHDDGSAYGHAGKDNDFIFPGVNVNTSSGASLSAYLDEKVLSSKESTGSSIATALAAGLAAMITYSFKTSELAIVTAKMQQGKDYIAGPELVQPGDVERIAQHSVVKTAFNKIGKIDNG
;
A
#
# COMPACT_ATOMS: atom_id res chain seq x y z
N MET A 1 -0.65 -4.78 5.40
CA MET A 1 -0.35 -5.70 6.50
C MET A 1 0.78 -5.08 7.28
N SER A 2 0.46 -4.57 8.46
CA SER A 2 1.36 -3.78 9.31
C SER A 2 1.98 -4.65 10.41
N TRP A 3 2.34 -5.88 10.07
CA TRP A 3 2.90 -6.87 10.97
C TRP A 3 3.99 -7.66 10.26
N THR A 4 4.97 -8.11 11.04
CA THR A 4 6.09 -8.92 10.58
C THR A 4 6.30 -10.08 11.55
N ILE A 5 6.45 -11.28 11.02
CA ILE A 5 6.82 -12.46 11.82
C ILE A 5 8.04 -13.14 11.22
N LEU A 6 8.77 -13.87 12.06
CA LEU A 6 9.81 -14.80 11.62
C LEU A 6 9.23 -15.84 10.67
N VAL A 7 10.03 -16.29 9.71
CA VAL A 7 9.62 -17.36 8.79
C VAL A 7 9.24 -18.59 9.61
N PRO A 8 7.97 -19.06 9.55
CA PRO A 8 7.58 -20.24 10.29
C PRO A 8 8.41 -21.45 9.85
N PRO A 9 8.68 -22.40 10.78
CA PRO A 9 9.40 -23.63 10.47
C PRO A 9 8.82 -24.36 9.25
N GLY A 10 9.69 -25.00 8.47
CA GLY A 10 9.26 -25.77 7.29
C GLY A 10 8.24 -26.84 7.68
N GLY A 11 7.16 -26.95 6.91
CA GLY A 11 6.14 -28.00 7.10
C GLY A 11 5.14 -27.76 8.24
N SER A 12 5.25 -26.68 9.02
CA SER A 12 4.27 -26.38 10.08
C SER A 12 2.87 -26.14 9.52
N LYS A 13 1.83 -26.50 10.28
CA LYS A 13 0.43 -26.28 9.88
C LYS A 13 0.12 -24.79 9.73
N GLU A 14 0.68 -23.96 10.60
CA GLU A 14 0.55 -22.51 10.60
C GLU A 14 1.13 -21.92 9.32
N LYS A 15 2.30 -22.40 8.89
CA LYS A 15 2.91 -22.00 7.62
C LYS A 15 2.03 -22.34 6.43
N GLN A 16 1.44 -23.53 6.42
CA GLN A 16 0.56 -23.98 5.33
C GLN A 16 -0.72 -23.14 5.27
N LEU A 17 -1.35 -22.89 6.42
CA LEU A 17 -2.54 -22.04 6.53
C LEU A 17 -2.25 -20.61 6.05
N LEU A 18 -1.16 -20.01 6.53
CA LEU A 18 -0.75 -18.67 6.13
C LEU A 18 -0.43 -18.60 4.63
N SER A 19 0.35 -19.56 4.12
CA SER A 19 0.71 -19.63 2.70
C SER A 19 -0.53 -19.81 1.82
N SER A 20 -1.49 -20.63 2.24
CA SER A 20 -2.76 -20.83 1.54
C SER A 20 -3.61 -19.55 1.48
N ALA A 21 -3.69 -18.80 2.59
CA ALA A 21 -4.39 -17.53 2.62
C ALA A 21 -3.73 -16.49 1.69
N LEU A 22 -2.41 -16.38 1.71
CA LEU A 22 -1.65 -15.48 0.84
C LEU A 22 -1.76 -15.88 -0.63
N GLU A 23 -1.75 -17.18 -0.94
CA GLU A 23 -1.95 -17.69 -2.30
C GLU A 23 -3.35 -17.36 -2.82
N LYS A 24 -4.37 -17.50 -1.97
CA LYS A 24 -5.75 -17.13 -2.31
C LYS A 24 -5.90 -15.63 -2.57
N ALA A 25 -5.18 -14.78 -1.83
CA ALA A 25 -5.14 -13.35 -2.10
C ALA A 25 -4.45 -13.06 -3.45
N CYS A 26 -3.32 -13.74 -3.73
CA CYS A 26 -2.60 -13.63 -5.00
C CYS A 26 -3.49 -14.02 -6.20
N SER A 27 -4.23 -15.12 -6.10
CA SER A 27 -5.09 -15.62 -7.18
C SER A 27 -6.28 -14.70 -7.45
N ARG A 28 -6.76 -14.00 -6.42
CA ARG A 28 -7.81 -12.97 -6.53
C ARG A 28 -7.30 -11.60 -6.96
N LYS A 29 -6.01 -11.49 -7.35
CA LYS A 29 -5.37 -10.23 -7.76
C LYS A 29 -5.48 -9.12 -6.70
N VAL A 30 -5.52 -9.48 -5.42
CA VAL A 30 -5.52 -8.50 -4.32
C VAL A 30 -4.15 -7.84 -4.24
N LEU A 31 -4.12 -6.51 -4.19
CA LEU A 31 -2.89 -5.76 -3.94
C LEU A 31 -2.50 -5.93 -2.46
N MET A 32 -1.29 -6.41 -2.22
CA MET A 32 -0.81 -6.68 -0.88
C MET A 32 0.37 -5.78 -0.53
N PHE A 33 0.19 -5.00 0.53
CA PHE A 33 1.20 -4.10 1.09
C PHE A 33 1.70 -4.67 2.41
N CYS A 34 3.01 -4.65 2.62
CA CYS A 34 3.68 -5.17 3.79
C CYS A 34 4.60 -4.10 4.37
N SER A 35 4.61 -3.98 5.69
CA SER A 35 5.61 -3.18 6.38
C SER A 35 6.95 -3.90 6.39
N SER A 36 8.02 -3.12 6.22
CA SER A 36 9.37 -3.58 6.51
C SER A 36 9.52 -3.86 7.99
N SER A 37 10.42 -4.80 8.31
CA SER A 37 10.78 -5.06 9.69
C SER A 37 11.65 -3.92 10.19
N ASP A 38 11.28 -3.37 11.34
CA ASP A 38 12.08 -2.33 11.98
C ASP A 38 13.40 -2.90 12.58
N GLN A 39 13.62 -4.21 12.44
CA GLN A 39 14.88 -4.89 12.80
C GLN A 39 15.79 -5.02 11.58
N ILE A 40 16.93 -4.33 11.64
CA ILE A 40 17.92 -4.17 10.54
C ILE A 40 18.52 -5.50 10.06
N SER A 41 18.48 -6.57 10.88
CA SER A 41 19.23 -7.81 10.67
C SER A 41 18.50 -8.91 9.90
N GLU A 42 17.19 -8.83 9.74
CA GLU A 42 16.42 -9.93 9.17
C GLU A 42 15.81 -9.56 7.81
N THR A 43 16.34 -10.22 6.76
CA THR A 43 15.98 -9.96 5.36
C THR A 43 14.77 -10.79 4.90
N LYS A 44 14.33 -11.77 5.68
CA LYS A 44 13.22 -12.66 5.32
C LYS A 44 12.21 -12.75 6.45
N HIS A 45 11.12 -12.01 6.30
CA HIS A 45 9.98 -12.05 7.20
C HIS A 45 8.70 -12.40 6.45
N TYR A 46 7.74 -13.00 7.14
CA TYR A 46 6.39 -13.07 6.60
C TYR A 46 5.65 -11.77 6.92
N PRO A 47 4.82 -11.26 5.99
CA PRO A 47 4.39 -11.91 4.75
C PRO A 47 5.26 -11.62 3.50
N SER A 48 6.20 -10.68 3.56
CA SER A 48 7.01 -10.23 2.39
C SER A 48 7.87 -11.33 1.75
N GLY A 49 8.33 -12.30 2.55
CA GLY A 49 9.17 -13.41 2.13
C GLY A 49 8.45 -14.58 1.46
N PHE A 50 7.11 -14.61 1.42
CA PHE A 50 6.36 -15.69 0.76
C PHE A 50 6.54 -15.67 -0.76
N ARG A 51 6.25 -14.54 -1.40
CA ARG A 51 6.42 -14.31 -2.84
C ARG A 51 6.76 -12.84 -3.10
N ARG A 52 8.00 -12.45 -2.82
CA ARG A 52 8.45 -11.04 -2.80
C ARG A 52 7.98 -10.19 -3.99
N SER A 53 7.90 -10.76 -5.19
CA SER A 53 7.46 -10.07 -6.42
C SER A 53 5.96 -9.74 -6.49
N ARG A 54 5.14 -10.23 -5.54
CA ARG A 54 3.67 -10.06 -5.49
C ARG A 54 3.21 -9.11 -4.38
N PHE A 55 4.14 -8.61 -3.58
CA PHE A 55 3.88 -7.75 -2.44
C PHE A 55 4.69 -6.47 -2.59
N PHE A 56 4.11 -5.37 -2.15
CA PHE A 56 4.84 -4.13 -1.94
C PHE A 56 5.44 -4.14 -0.53
N LEU A 57 6.76 -4.14 -0.43
CA LEU A 57 7.45 -3.92 0.83
C LEU A 57 7.70 -2.43 1.00
N ILE A 58 7.12 -1.86 2.06
CA ILE A 58 7.12 -0.42 2.31
C ILE A 58 7.94 -0.11 3.57
N GLY A 59 8.99 0.67 3.38
CA GLY A 59 9.78 1.24 4.46
C GLY A 59 9.28 2.63 4.88
N ALA A 60 9.67 3.07 6.07
CA ALA A 60 9.43 4.43 6.53
C ALA A 60 10.47 5.41 5.95
N ALA A 61 10.01 6.61 5.63
CA ALA A 61 10.82 7.77 5.26
C ALA A 61 10.60 8.91 6.26
N HIS A 62 11.64 9.72 6.41
CA HIS A 62 11.57 11.05 6.99
C HIS A 62 10.83 12.02 6.04
N ASP A 63 10.51 13.21 6.55
CA ASP A 63 9.86 14.29 5.82
C ASP A 63 10.76 14.90 4.72
N ASP A 64 12.08 14.80 4.87
CA ASP A 64 13.07 15.14 3.85
C ASP A 64 13.19 14.08 2.73
N GLY A 65 12.42 13.00 2.81
CA GLY A 65 12.43 11.88 1.85
C GLY A 65 13.57 10.88 2.05
N SER A 66 14.42 11.06 3.06
CA SER A 66 15.44 10.08 3.41
C SER A 66 14.83 8.84 4.07
N ALA A 67 15.43 7.68 3.84
CA ALA A 67 14.98 6.44 4.47
C ALA A 67 15.24 6.49 5.98
N TYR A 68 14.24 6.10 6.78
CA TYR A 68 14.41 5.96 8.22
C TYR A 68 15.47 4.89 8.51
N GLY A 69 16.36 5.13 9.49
CA GLY A 69 17.48 4.22 9.80
C GLY A 69 17.05 2.79 10.15
N HIS A 70 15.79 2.61 10.56
CA HIS A 70 15.17 1.31 10.84
C HIS A 70 14.17 0.86 9.78
N ALA A 71 14.13 1.44 8.58
CA ALA A 71 13.15 1.08 7.55
C ALA A 71 13.35 -0.33 6.94
N GLY A 72 14.23 -1.16 7.48
CA GLY A 72 14.64 -2.43 6.88
C GLY A 72 15.40 -2.26 5.56
N LYS A 73 15.86 -3.37 4.98
CA LYS A 73 16.52 -3.42 3.66
C LYS A 73 15.57 -4.01 2.61
N ASP A 74 15.89 -3.78 1.33
CA ASP A 74 15.18 -4.34 0.17
C ASP A 74 13.72 -3.89 0.00
N ASN A 75 13.41 -2.67 0.46
CA ASN A 75 12.11 -2.03 0.30
C ASN A 75 11.82 -1.76 -1.19
N ASP A 76 10.58 -1.97 -1.65
CA ASP A 76 10.21 -1.50 -3.00
C ASP A 76 10.07 0.02 -3.03
N PHE A 77 9.51 0.58 -1.96
CA PHE A 77 9.22 2.00 -1.82
C PHE A 77 9.39 2.42 -0.37
N ILE A 78 9.67 3.70 -0.17
CA ILE A 78 9.59 4.34 1.14
C ILE A 78 8.48 5.39 1.11
N PHE A 79 7.74 5.47 2.20
CA PHE A 79 6.64 6.43 2.37
C PHE A 79 6.82 7.17 3.69
N PRO A 80 6.25 8.38 3.84
CA PRO A 80 6.28 9.11 5.10
C PRO A 80 5.84 8.21 6.24
N GLY A 81 6.74 8.02 7.21
CA GLY A 81 6.50 7.07 8.30
C GLY A 81 7.19 7.48 9.60
N VAL A 82 7.89 8.61 9.61
CA VAL A 82 8.52 9.19 10.80
C VAL A 82 7.73 10.42 11.24
N ASN A 83 7.46 10.51 12.55
CA ASN A 83 6.75 11.60 13.20
C ASN A 83 5.41 11.96 12.54
N VAL A 84 4.66 10.94 12.13
CA VAL A 84 3.36 11.15 11.46
C VAL A 84 2.32 11.49 12.50
N ASN A 85 1.64 12.63 12.31
CA ASN A 85 0.57 13.05 13.20
C ASN A 85 -0.65 12.13 13.07
N THR A 86 -0.98 11.40 14.14
CA THR A 86 -2.14 10.48 14.20
C THR A 86 -3.29 11.04 15.04
N SER A 87 -3.20 12.29 15.51
CA SER A 87 -4.12 12.87 16.50
C SER A 87 -5.58 12.95 16.06
N SER A 88 -5.88 12.87 14.77
CA SER A 88 -7.22 13.12 14.21
C SER A 88 -7.92 11.89 13.65
N GLY A 89 -7.29 10.71 13.71
CA GLY A 89 -7.88 9.45 13.21
C GLY A 89 -8.72 8.67 14.22
N ALA A 90 -8.65 9.05 15.51
CA ALA A 90 -9.30 8.33 16.60
C ALA A 90 -10.41 9.19 17.24
N SER A 91 -11.58 9.22 16.61
CA SER A 91 -12.84 9.19 17.39
C SER A 91 -13.15 7.74 17.83
N LEU A 92 -12.13 6.91 18.00
CA LEU A 92 -12.21 5.51 18.40
C LEU A 92 -12.05 5.45 19.91
N SER A 93 -13.19 5.60 20.58
CA SER A 93 -13.49 5.22 21.96
C SER A 93 -12.63 5.82 23.08
N ALA A 94 -13.30 6.57 23.95
CA ALA A 94 -12.83 7.07 25.25
C ALA A 94 -12.52 5.95 26.28
N TYR A 95 -12.04 4.79 25.83
CA TYR A 95 -11.80 3.58 26.64
C TYR A 95 -10.37 3.05 26.55
N LEU A 96 -9.46 3.73 25.85
CA LEU A 96 -8.03 3.40 25.88
C LEU A 96 -7.30 4.43 26.74
N ASP A 97 -6.67 3.90 27.78
CA ASP A 97 -5.98 4.60 28.86
C ASP A 97 -5.29 5.91 28.46
N GLU A 98 -5.41 6.87 29.37
CA GLU A 98 -4.85 8.22 29.41
C GLU A 98 -3.32 8.29 29.18
N LYS A 99 -2.63 7.14 29.11
CA LYS A 99 -1.21 7.03 28.74
C LYS A 99 -0.92 7.07 27.22
N VAL A 100 -1.93 6.96 26.35
CA VAL A 100 -1.76 6.99 24.88
C VAL A 100 -1.78 8.43 24.31
N LEU A 101 -2.06 9.44 25.14
CA LEU A 101 -2.08 10.85 24.74
C LEU A 101 -0.68 11.47 24.54
N SER A 102 0.40 10.74 24.84
CA SER A 102 1.77 11.32 24.84
C SER A 102 2.53 11.21 23.52
N SER A 103 2.05 10.46 22.52
CA SER A 103 2.67 10.46 21.19
C SER A 103 1.67 10.90 20.12
N LYS A 104 1.48 12.22 20.00
CA LYS A 104 0.77 12.83 18.86
C LYS A 104 1.38 12.42 17.52
N GLU A 105 2.65 12.05 17.55
CA GLU A 105 3.45 11.61 16.43
C GLU A 105 3.80 10.13 16.60
N SER A 106 3.49 9.34 15.58
CA SER A 106 3.84 7.92 15.54
C SER A 106 4.86 7.68 14.43
N THR A 107 5.83 6.80 14.70
CA THR A 107 6.91 6.44 13.76
C THR A 107 6.90 4.93 13.51
N GLY A 108 6.97 4.52 12.24
CA GLY A 108 7.17 3.13 11.87
C GLY A 108 6.76 2.80 10.45
N SER A 109 7.33 1.71 9.92
CA SER A 109 7.04 1.18 8.58
C SER A 109 5.56 0.78 8.41
N SER A 110 4.88 0.50 9.52
CA SER A 110 3.42 0.26 9.57
C SER A 110 2.57 1.44 9.10
N ILE A 111 2.98 2.67 9.43
CA ILE A 111 2.27 3.89 9.03
C ILE A 111 2.51 4.18 7.56
N ALA A 112 3.79 4.09 7.14
CA ALA A 112 4.19 4.20 5.75
C ALA A 112 3.41 3.22 4.86
N THR A 113 3.24 1.98 5.32
CA THR A 113 2.44 0.94 4.63
C THR A 113 0.97 1.33 4.50
N ALA A 114 0.37 1.90 5.55
CA ALA A 114 -1.02 2.34 5.52
C ALA A 114 -1.21 3.50 4.53
N LEU A 115 -0.28 4.47 4.51
CA LEU A 115 -0.29 5.57 3.54
C LEU A 115 -0.11 5.08 2.10
N ALA A 116 0.82 4.14 1.87
CA ALA A 116 1.02 3.53 0.55
C ALA A 116 -0.24 2.81 0.06
N ALA A 117 -0.88 2.02 0.93
CA ALA A 117 -2.12 1.34 0.60
C ALA A 117 -3.26 2.33 0.32
N GLY A 118 -3.35 3.41 1.12
CA GLY A 118 -4.31 4.50 0.92
C GLY A 118 -4.12 5.21 -0.41
N LEU A 119 -2.88 5.53 -0.79
CA LEU A 119 -2.56 6.15 -2.07
C LEU A 119 -2.95 5.23 -3.24
N ALA A 120 -2.60 3.94 -3.17
CA ALA A 120 -2.99 2.97 -4.20
C ALA A 120 -4.52 2.86 -4.36
N ALA A 121 -5.25 2.89 -3.24
CA ALA A 121 -6.71 2.89 -3.25
C ALA A 121 -7.25 4.18 -3.89
N MET A 122 -6.69 5.34 -3.57
CA MET A 122 -7.07 6.63 -4.15
C MET A 122 -6.84 6.65 -5.66
N ILE A 123 -5.66 6.22 -6.13
CA ILE A 123 -5.35 6.10 -7.57
C ILE A 123 -6.39 5.20 -8.24
N THR A 124 -6.63 4.00 -7.71
CA THR A 124 -7.61 3.07 -8.29
C THR A 124 -9.02 3.67 -8.31
N TYR A 125 -9.40 4.38 -7.26
CA TYR A 125 -10.70 5.03 -7.16
C TYR A 125 -10.86 6.15 -8.19
N SER A 126 -9.84 6.98 -8.42
CA SER A 126 -9.87 8.03 -9.45
C SER A 126 -10.14 7.47 -10.85
N PHE A 127 -9.56 6.32 -11.19
CA PHE A 127 -9.84 5.66 -12.46
C PHE A 127 -11.30 5.18 -12.56
N LYS A 128 -11.84 4.59 -11.48
CA LYS A 128 -13.24 4.15 -11.42
C LYS A 128 -14.22 5.31 -11.56
N THR A 129 -13.96 6.44 -10.91
CA THR A 129 -14.83 7.61 -10.99
C THR A 129 -14.76 8.27 -12.37
N SER A 130 -13.58 8.30 -13.00
CA SER A 130 -13.44 8.75 -14.39
C SER A 130 -14.22 7.88 -15.37
N GLU A 131 -14.15 6.55 -15.25
CA GLU A 131 -14.94 5.63 -16.07
C GLU A 131 -16.44 5.85 -15.87
N LEU A 132 -16.90 5.97 -14.61
CA LEU A 132 -18.30 6.19 -14.31
C LEU A 132 -18.82 7.51 -14.90
N ALA A 133 -18.03 8.58 -14.82
CA ALA A 133 -18.36 9.87 -15.41
C ALA A 133 -18.50 9.77 -16.93
N ILE A 134 -17.59 9.05 -17.58
CA ILE A 134 -17.63 8.74 -19.01
C ILE A 134 -18.91 7.98 -19.38
N VAL A 135 -19.23 6.91 -18.66
CA VAL A 135 -20.42 6.09 -18.92
C VAL A 135 -21.69 6.90 -18.73
N THR A 136 -21.73 7.74 -17.70
CA THR A 136 -22.88 8.61 -17.41
C THR A 136 -23.06 9.68 -18.49
N ALA A 137 -21.96 10.29 -18.96
CA ALA A 137 -22.00 11.24 -20.08
C ALA A 137 -22.50 10.59 -21.39
N LYS A 138 -22.03 9.37 -21.68
CA LYS A 138 -22.50 8.56 -22.83
C LYS A 138 -24.00 8.26 -22.72
N MET A 139 -24.50 7.92 -21.54
CA MET A 139 -25.94 7.68 -21.31
C MET A 139 -26.78 8.97 -21.46
N GLN A 140 -26.27 10.11 -21.02
CA GLN A 140 -27.00 11.39 -21.09
C GLN A 140 -27.04 11.97 -22.51
N GLN A 141 -25.95 11.87 -23.27
CA GLN A 141 -25.85 12.45 -24.62
C GLN A 141 -26.32 11.50 -25.73
N GLY A 142 -26.46 10.19 -25.44
CA GLY A 142 -26.97 9.22 -26.41
C GLY A 142 -26.15 9.19 -27.70
N LYS A 143 -26.82 9.39 -28.85
CA LYS A 143 -26.18 9.37 -30.19
C LYS A 143 -25.32 10.61 -30.47
N ASP A 144 -25.49 11.69 -29.70
CA ASP A 144 -24.77 12.96 -29.86
C ASP A 144 -23.53 13.04 -28.97
N TYR A 145 -23.11 11.91 -28.37
CA TYR A 145 -21.89 11.84 -27.57
C TYR A 145 -20.66 12.13 -28.45
N ILE A 146 -20.04 13.29 -28.21
CA ILE A 146 -18.76 13.64 -28.82
C ILE A 146 -17.67 13.13 -27.89
N ALA A 147 -16.97 12.08 -28.31
CA ALA A 147 -15.80 11.58 -27.61
C ALA A 147 -14.74 12.69 -27.51
N GLY A 148 -14.54 13.23 -26.31
CA GLY A 148 -13.34 14.01 -26.01
C GLY A 148 -12.10 13.10 -26.00
N PRO A 149 -10.90 13.65 -25.74
CA PRO A 149 -9.73 12.83 -25.41
C PRO A 149 -9.97 12.17 -24.04
N GLU A 150 -10.72 11.06 -24.02
CA GLU A 150 -10.93 10.26 -22.82
C GLU A 150 -9.56 9.77 -22.32
N LEU A 151 -9.09 10.35 -21.22
CA LEU A 151 -7.81 10.01 -20.59
C LEU A 151 -7.83 8.62 -19.96
N VAL A 152 -9.03 8.07 -19.71
CA VAL A 152 -9.26 6.77 -19.05
C VAL A 152 -10.23 5.96 -19.88
N GLN A 153 -9.84 4.74 -20.25
CA GLN A 153 -10.72 3.78 -20.90
C GLN A 153 -11.28 2.76 -19.89
N PRO A 154 -12.43 2.10 -20.18
CA PRO A 154 -12.99 1.07 -19.30
C PRO A 154 -12.01 -0.03 -18.89
N GLY A 155 -11.16 -0.49 -19.82
CA GLY A 155 -10.12 -1.49 -19.53
C GLY A 155 -9.01 -1.00 -18.60
N ASP A 156 -8.87 0.31 -18.41
CA ASP A 156 -7.83 0.90 -17.55
C ASP A 156 -8.13 0.71 -16.07
N VAL A 157 -9.40 0.58 -15.69
CA VAL A 157 -9.82 0.36 -14.30
C VAL A 157 -9.37 -1.01 -13.78
N GLU A 158 -9.48 -2.05 -14.61
CA GLU A 158 -8.97 -3.37 -14.26
C GLU A 158 -7.44 -3.42 -14.29
N ARG A 159 -6.84 -2.66 -15.21
CA ARG A 159 -5.39 -2.59 -15.41
C ARG A 159 -4.70 -1.86 -14.26
N ILE A 160 -5.25 -0.73 -13.77
CA ILE A 160 -4.65 0.04 -12.68
C ILE A 160 -4.66 -0.73 -11.35
N ALA A 161 -5.57 -1.68 -11.17
CA ALA A 161 -5.61 -2.55 -9.99
C ALA A 161 -4.54 -3.66 -10.03
N GLN A 162 -3.74 -3.77 -11.10
CA GLN A 162 -2.66 -4.76 -11.19
C GLN A 162 -1.40 -4.27 -10.48
N HIS A 163 -0.74 -5.19 -9.76
CA HIS A 163 0.50 -4.90 -9.00
C HIS A 163 1.58 -4.21 -9.84
N SER A 164 1.86 -4.68 -11.06
CA SER A 164 2.87 -4.08 -11.95
C SER A 164 2.52 -2.64 -12.36
N VAL A 165 1.24 -2.35 -12.54
CA VAL A 165 0.75 -1.05 -12.98
C VAL A 165 0.78 -0.05 -11.83
N VAL A 166 0.33 -0.45 -10.63
CA VAL A 166 0.49 0.38 -9.41
C VAL A 166 1.97 0.63 -9.11
N LYS A 167 2.84 -0.39 -9.25
CA LYS A 167 4.29 -0.23 -9.09
C LYS A 167 4.84 0.84 -10.05
N THR A 168 4.39 0.80 -11.30
CA THR A 168 4.77 1.80 -12.32
C THR A 168 4.23 3.20 -11.97
N ALA A 169 3.00 3.28 -11.46
CA ALA A 169 2.42 4.55 -11.02
C ALA A 169 3.24 5.16 -9.86
N PHE A 170 3.61 4.36 -8.86
CA PHE A 170 4.44 4.82 -7.75
C PHE A 170 5.82 5.31 -8.22
N ASN A 171 6.48 4.59 -9.12
CA ASN A 171 7.76 4.99 -9.73
C ASN A 171 7.69 6.35 -10.47
N LYS A 172 6.51 6.78 -10.89
CA LYS A 172 6.32 8.07 -11.59
C LYS A 172 5.99 9.22 -10.65
N ILE A 173 5.51 8.93 -9.43
CA ILE A 173 5.10 9.96 -8.46
C ILE A 173 6.29 10.44 -7.64
N GLY A 174 7.18 9.54 -7.23
CA GLY A 174 8.36 9.87 -6.44
C GLY A 174 9.63 9.39 -7.13
N LYS A 175 10.49 10.33 -7.52
CA LYS A 175 11.92 10.07 -7.70
C LYS A 175 12.64 10.65 -6.50
N ILE A 176 13.45 9.83 -5.84
CA ILE A 176 14.47 10.34 -4.93
C ILE A 176 15.67 10.62 -5.83
N ASP A 177 15.86 11.88 -6.20
CA ASP A 177 17.15 12.34 -6.66
C ASP A 177 18.06 12.33 -5.41
N ASN A 178 18.71 11.19 -5.14
CA ASN A 178 19.97 11.02 -4.39
C ASN A 178 20.13 9.58 -3.90
N GLY A 179 21.00 8.83 -4.58
CA GLY A 179 21.46 7.47 -4.23
C GLY A 179 21.92 6.67 -5.43
#